data_AF-A0A7C3T9C0-F1
#
_entry.id   AF-A0A7C3T9C0-F1
#
_cell.length_a   1.000
_cell.length_b   1.000
_cell.length_c   1.000
_cell.angle_alpha   90.00
_cell.angle_beta   90.00
_cell.angle_gamma   90.00
#
_symmetry.space_group_name_H-M   'P 1'
#
loop_
_entity.id
_entity.type
_entity.pdbx_description
1 polymer ?
#
loop_
_entity_poly.entity_id
_entity_poly.type
_entity_poly.pdbx_seq_one_letter_code
_entity_poly.pdbx_strand_id
1 'polypeptide(L)'
;MFQRAERLRRDGCFQEALAAYERALELAPNDAYYRCRYAETLFEVGQSAAAIVAMEVACEEEPENAYYRFRLGDFYARSGDLPMAIRETARAAELAPSDGYYRAQLGSLYLRVGRIQDAANAFREALVAAPDNPSYHCLLADVYVRLGADRVALKHYRKAGLLGDYDAELVTKVRDLHSL
;
A
#
# COMPACT_ATOMS: atom_id res chain seq x y z
N MET A 1 8.39 28.63 -3.71
CA MET A 1 8.79 27.91 -2.47
C MET A 1 8.41 26.43 -2.54
N PHE A 2 7.24 26.09 -3.06
CA PHE A 2 6.74 24.71 -3.23
C PHE A 2 7.64 23.79 -4.07
N GLN A 3 8.03 24.23 -5.28
CA GLN A 3 8.96 23.46 -6.12
C GLN A 3 10.33 23.24 -5.48
N ARG A 4 10.72 24.09 -4.51
CA ARG A 4 11.96 23.93 -3.75
C ARG A 4 11.85 22.79 -2.74
N ALA A 5 10.77 22.72 -1.97
CA ALA A 5 10.54 21.62 -1.02
C ALA A 5 10.51 20.25 -1.74
N GLU A 6 9.80 20.19 -2.86
CA GLU A 6 9.73 18.99 -3.70
C GLU A 6 11.09 18.58 -4.27
N ARG A 7 11.87 19.55 -4.76
CA ARG A 7 13.21 19.30 -5.26
C ARG A 7 14.14 18.79 -4.16
N LEU A 8 14.16 19.47 -3.02
CA LEU A 8 14.98 19.06 -1.86
C LEU A 8 14.64 17.64 -1.41
N ARG A 9 13.34 17.29 -1.36
CA ARG A 9 12.91 15.93 -1.02
C ARG A 9 13.40 14.90 -2.04
N ARG A 10 13.35 15.21 -3.35
CA ARG A 10 13.88 14.34 -4.42
C ARG A 10 15.39 14.19 -4.35
N ASP A 11 16.10 15.24 -3.96
CA ASP A 11 17.56 15.26 -3.81
C ASP A 11 18.04 14.58 -2.51
N GLY A 12 17.12 14.10 -1.65
CA GLY A 12 17.43 13.46 -0.36
C GLY A 12 17.76 14.44 0.76
N CYS A 13 17.65 15.75 0.50
CA CYS A 13 17.82 16.84 1.46
C CYS A 13 16.59 16.98 2.36
N PHE A 14 16.29 15.94 3.14
CA PHE A 14 15.02 15.83 3.86
C PHE A 14 14.84 16.90 4.94
N GLN A 15 15.91 17.30 5.64
CA GLN A 15 15.83 18.35 6.66
C GLN A 15 15.52 19.72 6.05
N GLU A 16 16.18 20.08 4.94
CA GLU A 16 15.84 21.32 4.24
C GLU A 16 14.45 21.26 3.58
N ALA A 17 14.02 20.07 3.14
CA ALA A 17 12.68 19.87 2.62
C ALA A 17 11.61 20.12 3.70
N LEU A 18 11.80 19.60 4.93
CA LEU A 18 10.91 19.86 6.07
C LEU A 18 10.78 21.37 6.34
N ALA A 19 11.91 22.07 6.48
CA ALA A 19 11.89 23.53 6.69
C ALA A 19 11.26 24.31 5.53
N ALA A 20 11.27 23.76 4.31
CA ALA A 20 10.60 24.35 3.16
C ALA A 20 9.09 24.06 3.15
N TYR A 21 8.66 22.88 3.61
CA TYR A 21 7.24 22.55 3.80
C TYR A 21 6.61 23.31 4.96
N GLU A 22 7.31 23.49 6.08
CA GLU A 22 6.83 24.31 7.21
C GLU A 22 6.50 25.73 6.75
N ARG A 23 7.44 26.38 6.05
CA ARG A 23 7.20 27.70 5.44
C ARG A 23 6.07 27.72 4.42
N ALA A 24 5.88 26.63 3.68
CA ALA A 24 4.76 26.51 2.75
C ALA A 24 3.42 26.45 3.50
N LEU A 25 3.37 25.71 4.60
CA LEU A 25 2.20 25.60 5.48
C LEU A 25 1.94 26.87 6.28
N GLU A 26 2.96 27.67 6.61
CA GLU A 26 2.76 29.01 7.18
C GLU A 26 1.97 29.94 6.22
N LEU A 27 2.23 29.83 4.92
CA LEU A 27 1.59 30.64 3.88
C LEU A 27 0.23 30.08 3.45
N ALA A 28 0.07 28.75 3.48
CA ALA A 28 -1.14 28.04 3.13
C ALA A 28 -1.44 26.96 4.18
N PRO A 29 -2.00 27.35 5.35
CA PRO A 29 -2.17 26.44 6.48
C PRO A 29 -3.01 25.21 6.16
N ASN A 30 -4.00 25.33 5.27
CA ASN A 30 -4.97 24.28 4.98
C ASN A 30 -4.70 23.54 3.66
N ASP A 31 -3.45 23.53 3.19
CA ASP A 31 -3.08 22.81 1.99
C ASP A 31 -2.73 21.35 2.34
N ALA A 32 -3.72 20.47 2.17
CA ALA A 32 -3.61 19.04 2.48
C ALA A 32 -2.51 18.34 1.69
N TYR A 33 -2.24 18.79 0.46
CA TYR A 33 -1.15 18.26 -0.36
C TYR A 33 0.21 18.55 0.27
N TYR A 34 0.48 19.80 0.65
CA TYR A 34 1.75 20.12 1.33
C TYR A 34 1.87 19.44 2.68
N ARG A 35 0.76 19.31 3.41
CA ARG A 35 0.78 18.60 4.68
C ARG A 35 1.06 17.11 4.51
N CYS A 36 0.49 16.48 3.49
CA CYS A 36 0.81 15.10 3.11
C CYS A 36 2.31 14.96 2.81
N ARG A 37 2.89 15.81 1.96
CA ARG A 37 4.33 15.77 1.60
C ARG A 37 5.24 16.03 2.79
N TYR A 38 4.84 16.91 3.69
CA TYR A 38 5.51 17.13 4.97
C TYR A 38 5.51 15.87 5.82
N ALA A 39 4.35 15.23 6.01
CA ALA A 39 4.19 13.97 6.72
C ALA A 39 5.03 12.83 6.13
N GLU A 40 5.05 12.67 4.80
CA GLU A 40 5.92 11.69 4.14
C GLU A 40 7.40 11.95 4.43
N THR A 41 7.82 13.21 4.40
CA THR A 41 9.21 13.58 4.69
C THR A 41 9.56 13.35 6.15
N LEU A 42 8.65 13.65 7.09
CA LEU A 42 8.80 13.35 8.52
C LEU A 42 9.02 11.85 8.75
N PHE A 43 8.25 11.02 8.04
CA PHE A 43 8.36 9.57 8.16
C PHE A 43 9.73 9.08 7.67
N GLU A 44 10.24 9.60 6.54
CA GLU A 44 11.55 9.24 6.00
C GLU A 44 12.72 9.62 6.93
N VAL A 45 12.59 10.70 7.72
CA VAL A 45 13.60 11.08 8.73
C VAL A 45 13.39 10.40 10.09
N GLY A 46 12.50 9.41 10.18
CA GLY A 46 12.25 8.62 11.39
C GLY A 46 11.35 9.30 12.43
N GLN A 47 10.71 10.43 12.09
CA GLN A 47 9.76 11.12 12.97
C GLN A 47 8.34 10.58 12.79
N SER A 48 8.16 9.26 12.97
CA SER A 48 6.91 8.55 12.65
C SER A 48 5.68 9.09 13.38
N ALA A 49 5.81 9.47 14.66
CA ALA A 49 4.68 10.02 15.42
C ALA A 49 4.19 11.36 14.86
N ALA A 50 5.12 12.27 14.53
CA ALA A 50 4.78 13.55 13.92
C ALA A 50 4.22 13.36 12.50
N ALA A 51 4.74 12.39 11.75
CA ALA A 51 4.26 12.04 10.42
C ALA A 51 2.81 11.55 10.44
N ILE A 52 2.44 10.70 11.40
CA ILE A 52 1.07 10.22 11.58
C ILE A 52 0.13 11.39 11.87
N VAL A 53 0.48 12.25 12.85
CA VAL A 53 -0.35 13.42 13.18
C VAL A 53 -0.54 14.33 11.97
N ALA A 54 0.53 14.68 11.25
CA ALA A 54 0.41 15.54 10.07
C ALA A 54 -0.44 14.89 8.96
N MET A 55 -0.35 13.57 8.78
CA MET A 55 -1.16 12.85 7.79
C MET A 55 -2.62 12.71 8.23
N GLU A 56 -2.91 12.56 9.53
CA GLU A 56 -4.27 12.60 10.08
C GLU A 56 -4.94 13.93 9.71
N VAL A 57 -4.28 15.07 9.93
CA VAL A 57 -4.87 16.36 9.57
C VAL A 57 -5.02 16.52 8.05
N ALA A 58 -4.12 15.97 7.23
CA ALA A 58 -4.29 15.95 5.77
C ALA A 58 -5.54 15.12 5.35
N CYS A 59 -5.82 14.01 6.05
CA CYS A 59 -7.02 13.21 5.85
C CYS A 59 -8.29 13.90 6.37
N GLU A 60 -8.20 14.79 7.36
CA GLU A 60 -9.33 15.60 7.83
C GLU A 60 -9.70 16.70 6.83
N GLU A 61 -8.71 17.31 6.17
CA GLU A 61 -8.93 18.34 5.16
C GLU A 61 -9.48 17.78 3.85
N GLU A 62 -9.01 16.61 3.43
CA GLU A 62 -9.49 15.91 2.24
C GLU A 62 -9.96 14.48 2.60
N PRO A 63 -11.13 14.32 3.22
CA PRO A 63 -11.61 13.04 3.75
C PRO A 63 -11.88 11.97 2.69
N GLU A 64 -12.09 12.39 1.44
CA GLU A 64 -12.36 11.51 0.29
C GLU A 64 -11.11 11.19 -0.55
N ASN A 65 -9.93 11.66 -0.12
CA ASN A 65 -8.69 11.36 -0.81
C ASN A 65 -8.17 9.96 -0.43
N ALA A 66 -8.40 9.00 -1.32
CA ALA A 66 -7.98 7.60 -1.13
C ALA A 66 -6.47 7.46 -0.92
N TYR A 67 -5.66 8.28 -1.58
CA TYR A 67 -4.21 8.25 -1.44
C TYR A 67 -3.77 8.65 -0.03
N TYR A 68 -4.35 9.70 0.56
CA TYR A 68 -4.02 10.12 1.93
C TYR A 68 -4.40 9.05 2.96
N ARG A 69 -5.60 8.46 2.82
CA ARG A 69 -6.02 7.33 3.65
C ARG A 69 -5.05 6.16 3.56
N PHE A 70 -4.60 5.81 2.35
CA PHE A 70 -3.61 4.76 2.16
C PHE A 70 -2.26 5.11 2.79
N ARG A 71 -1.75 6.34 2.62
CA ARG A 71 -0.47 6.76 3.22
C ARG A 71 -0.53 6.74 4.74
N LEU A 72 -1.65 7.15 5.34
CA LEU A 72 -1.86 7.02 6.78
C LEU A 72 -1.85 5.55 7.23
N GLY A 73 -2.54 4.68 6.47
CA GLY A 73 -2.50 3.24 6.68
C GLY A 73 -1.08 2.65 6.62
N ASP A 74 -0.27 3.05 5.63
CA ASP A 74 1.13 2.65 5.49
C ASP A 74 1.98 3.10 6.70
N PHE A 75 1.79 4.32 7.19
CA PHE A 75 2.52 4.82 8.36
C PHE A 75 2.21 4.01 9.62
N TYR A 76 0.94 3.71 9.88
CA TYR A 76 0.56 2.82 10.97
C TYR A 76 1.15 1.42 10.78
N ALA A 77 1.10 0.89 9.55
CA ALA A 77 1.61 -0.45 9.23
C ALA A 77 3.10 -0.58 9.49
N ARG A 78 3.88 0.44 9.14
CA ARG A 78 5.33 0.53 9.35
C ARG A 78 5.69 0.83 10.81
N SER A 79 4.78 1.49 11.54
CA SER A 79 4.93 1.76 12.98
C SER A 79 4.43 0.62 13.88
N GLY A 80 3.84 -0.44 13.29
CA GLY A 80 3.39 -1.64 14.00
C GLY A 80 1.93 -1.65 14.42
N ASP A 81 1.19 -0.55 14.23
CA ASP A 81 -0.24 -0.48 14.52
C ASP A 81 -1.06 -1.07 13.35
N LEU A 82 -1.05 -2.40 13.27
CA LEU A 82 -1.77 -3.14 12.23
C LEU A 82 -3.30 -2.92 12.26
N PRO A 83 -3.97 -2.82 13.41
CA PRO A 83 -5.40 -2.49 13.45
C PRO A 83 -5.73 -1.16 12.77
N MET A 84 -4.98 -0.10 13.06
CA MET A 84 -5.19 1.22 12.43
C MET A 84 -4.81 1.20 10.95
N ALA A 85 -3.72 0.49 10.60
CA ALA A 85 -3.33 0.30 9.20
C ALA A 85 -4.44 -0.33 8.35
N ILE A 86 -5.07 -1.39 8.87
CA ILE A 86 -6.19 -2.07 8.21
C ILE A 86 -7.37 -1.11 8.06
N ARG A 87 -7.71 -0.34 9.10
CA ARG A 87 -8.83 0.61 9.06
C ARG A 87 -8.66 1.65 7.96
N GLU A 88 -7.52 2.33 7.92
CA GLU A 88 -7.29 3.41 6.95
C GLU A 88 -7.10 2.88 5.52
N THR A 89 -6.42 1.73 5.36
CA THR A 89 -6.27 1.09 4.04
C THR A 89 -7.60 0.57 3.49
N ALA A 90 -8.47 0.04 4.36
CA ALA A 90 -9.83 -0.34 3.97
C ALA A 90 -10.63 0.87 3.50
N ARG A 91 -10.51 2.01 4.19
CA ARG A 91 -11.15 3.25 3.75
C ARG A 91 -10.62 3.74 2.39
N ALA A 92 -9.32 3.62 2.14
CA ALA A 92 -8.74 3.93 0.82
C ALA A 92 -9.34 3.04 -0.29
N ALA A 93 -9.49 1.73 -0.02
CA ALA A 93 -10.09 0.78 -0.96
C ALA A 93 -11.58 1.04 -1.22
N GLU A 94 -12.33 1.55 -0.23
CA GLU A 94 -13.72 1.97 -0.39
C GLU A 94 -13.84 3.23 -1.27
N LEU A 95 -12.94 4.20 -1.10
CA LEU A 95 -12.94 5.47 -1.84
C LEU A 95 -12.52 5.29 -3.31
N ALA A 96 -11.68 4.30 -3.62
CA ALA A 96 -11.22 4.01 -4.97
C ALA A 96 -11.49 2.54 -5.37
N PRO A 97 -12.76 2.14 -5.55
CA PRO A 97 -13.12 0.74 -5.77
C PRO A 97 -12.69 0.21 -7.14
N SER A 98 -12.32 1.07 -8.09
CA SER A 98 -11.75 0.69 -9.39
C SER A 98 -10.24 0.51 -9.36
N ASP A 99 -9.57 0.90 -8.27
CA ASP A 99 -8.14 0.70 -8.10
C ASP A 99 -7.88 -0.54 -7.24
N GLY A 100 -7.43 -1.61 -7.91
CA GLY A 100 -7.09 -2.88 -7.24
C GLY A 100 -5.92 -2.76 -6.26
N TYR A 101 -5.12 -1.69 -6.34
CA TYR A 101 -3.94 -1.51 -5.52
C TYR A 101 -4.25 -1.47 -4.03
N TYR A 102 -5.22 -0.64 -3.60
CA TYR A 102 -5.54 -0.52 -2.17
C TYR A 102 -6.12 -1.81 -1.59
N ARG A 103 -6.92 -2.55 -2.38
CA ARG A 103 -7.40 -3.88 -1.97
C ARG A 103 -6.28 -4.90 -1.84
N ALA A 104 -5.30 -4.90 -2.75
CA ALA A 104 -4.13 -5.75 -2.63
C ALA A 104 -3.30 -5.39 -1.38
N GLN A 105 -3.12 -4.10 -1.09
CA GLN A 105 -2.44 -3.67 0.14
C GLN A 105 -3.19 -4.10 1.41
N LEU A 106 -4.53 -4.00 1.41
CA LEU A 106 -5.37 -4.51 2.48
C LEU A 106 -5.21 -6.03 2.65
N GLY A 107 -5.15 -6.79 1.55
CA GLY A 107 -4.87 -8.22 1.57
C GLY A 107 -3.52 -8.57 2.20
N SER A 108 -2.48 -7.81 1.88
CA SER A 108 -1.16 -7.94 2.50
C SER A 108 -1.19 -7.65 4.01
N LEU A 109 -1.95 -6.66 4.45
CA LEU A 109 -2.15 -6.39 5.89
C LEU A 109 -2.90 -7.53 6.59
N TYR A 110 -3.93 -8.10 5.97
CA TYR A 110 -4.64 -9.26 6.50
C TYR A 110 -3.73 -10.48 6.66
N LEU A 111 -2.81 -10.73 5.71
CA LEU A 111 -1.81 -11.79 5.87
C LEU A 111 -0.90 -11.56 7.08
N ARG A 112 -0.48 -10.31 7.33
CA ARG A 112 0.39 -9.97 8.48
C ARG A 112 -0.27 -10.26 9.83
N VAL A 113 -1.61 -10.14 9.92
CA VAL A 113 -2.38 -10.45 11.13
C VAL A 113 -2.98 -11.86 11.13
N GLY A 114 -2.59 -12.72 10.19
CA GLY A 114 -3.06 -14.11 10.12
C GLY A 114 -4.51 -14.29 9.65
N ARG A 115 -5.15 -13.23 9.14
CA ARG A 115 -6.51 -13.27 8.58
C ARG A 115 -6.49 -13.76 7.13
N ILE A 116 -6.08 -15.02 6.94
CA ILE A 116 -5.77 -15.61 5.62
C ILE A 116 -6.98 -15.57 4.67
N GLN A 117 -8.19 -15.85 5.17
CA GLN A 117 -9.40 -15.84 4.35
C GLN A 117 -9.77 -14.44 3.87
N ASP A 118 -9.60 -13.42 4.73
CA ASP A 118 -9.86 -12.04 4.36
C ASP A 118 -8.84 -11.54 3.32
N ALA A 119 -7.58 -11.98 3.44
CA ALA A 119 -6.57 -11.73 2.42
C ALA A 119 -6.95 -12.32 1.06
N ALA A 120 -7.43 -13.57 1.03
CA ALA A 120 -7.90 -14.20 -0.21
C ALA A 120 -9.04 -13.41 -0.85
N ASN A 121 -9.98 -12.90 -0.04
CA ASN A 121 -11.10 -12.08 -0.52
C ASN A 121 -10.59 -10.75 -1.11
N ALA A 122 -9.73 -10.05 -0.37
CA ALA A 122 -9.18 -8.77 -0.82
C ALA A 122 -8.37 -8.89 -2.12
N PHE A 123 -7.55 -9.93 -2.28
CA PHE A 123 -6.83 -10.17 -3.54
C PHE A 123 -7.75 -10.57 -4.70
N ARG A 124 -8.82 -11.33 -4.44
CA ARG A 124 -9.84 -11.61 -5.47
C ARG A 124 -10.52 -10.33 -5.94
N GLU A 125 -10.89 -9.45 -5.03
CA GLU A 125 -11.48 -8.15 -5.39
C GLU A 125 -10.48 -7.23 -6.10
N ALA A 126 -9.19 -7.28 -5.75
CA ALA A 126 -8.14 -6.58 -6.49
C ALA A 126 -8.05 -7.09 -7.95
N LEU A 127 -8.18 -8.40 -8.17
CA LEU A 127 -8.24 -9.01 -9.50
C LEU A 127 -9.53 -8.68 -10.26
N VAL A 128 -10.64 -8.36 -9.59
CA VAL A 128 -11.83 -7.85 -10.30
C VAL A 128 -11.52 -6.51 -10.96
N ALA A 129 -10.76 -5.64 -10.29
CA ALA A 129 -10.35 -4.34 -10.82
C ALA A 129 -9.24 -4.45 -11.89
N ALA A 130 -8.29 -5.37 -11.70
CA ALA A 130 -7.19 -5.61 -12.64
C ALA A 130 -7.00 -7.12 -12.91
N PRO A 131 -7.82 -7.72 -13.81
CA PRO A 131 -7.84 -9.17 -14.03
C PRO A 131 -6.55 -9.75 -14.59
N ASP A 132 -5.72 -8.93 -15.23
CA ASP A 132 -4.46 -9.34 -15.85
C ASP A 132 -3.24 -8.84 -15.07
N ASN A 133 -3.39 -8.50 -13.78
CA ASN A 133 -2.26 -8.14 -12.93
C ASN A 133 -1.53 -9.40 -12.43
N PRO A 134 -0.31 -9.71 -12.93
CA PRO A 134 0.41 -10.93 -12.55
C PRO A 134 0.71 -10.98 -11.04
N SER A 135 1.03 -9.84 -10.43
CA SER A 135 1.34 -9.76 -9.00
C SER A 135 0.15 -10.14 -8.12
N TYR A 136 -1.08 -9.75 -8.50
CA TYR A 136 -2.27 -10.14 -7.74
C TYR A 136 -2.59 -11.63 -7.88
N HIS A 137 -2.32 -12.20 -9.06
CA HIS A 137 -2.38 -13.65 -9.23
C HIS A 137 -1.36 -14.38 -8.34
N CYS A 138 -0.12 -13.90 -8.27
CA CYS A 138 0.90 -14.47 -7.38
C CYS A 138 0.49 -14.39 -5.90
N LEU A 139 0.07 -13.21 -5.44
CA LEU A 139 -0.35 -13.00 -4.05
C LEU A 139 -1.51 -13.92 -3.68
N LEU A 140 -2.53 -14.01 -4.54
CA LEU A 140 -3.68 -14.90 -4.30
C LEU A 140 -3.28 -16.39 -4.34
N ALA A 141 -2.34 -16.77 -5.21
CA ALA A 141 -1.80 -18.12 -5.25
C ALA A 141 -1.06 -18.47 -3.95
N ASP A 142 -0.19 -17.58 -3.45
CA ASP A 142 0.52 -17.74 -2.17
C ASP A 142 -0.50 -17.91 -1.02
N VAL A 143 -1.62 -17.18 -1.04
CA VAL A 143 -2.70 -17.34 -0.05
C VAL A 143 -3.36 -18.71 -0.16
N TYR A 144 -3.64 -19.19 -1.38
CA TYR A 144 -4.26 -20.51 -1.58
C TYR A 144 -3.34 -21.67 -1.16
N VAL A 145 -2.02 -21.54 -1.31
CA VAL A 145 -1.06 -22.51 -0.75
C VAL A 145 -1.21 -22.58 0.78
N ARG A 146 -1.29 -21.43 1.47
CA ARG A 146 -1.51 -21.39 2.93
C ARG A 146 -2.85 -21.98 3.37
N LEU A 147 -3.84 -21.98 2.49
CA LEU A 147 -5.15 -22.59 2.70
C LEU A 147 -5.20 -24.08 2.32
N GLY A 148 -4.10 -24.66 1.82
CA GLY A 148 -4.05 -26.05 1.33
C GLY A 148 -4.80 -26.28 0.01
N ALA A 149 -5.10 -25.21 -0.72
CA ALA A 149 -5.85 -25.25 -1.97
C ALA A 149 -4.92 -25.26 -3.19
N ASP A 150 -3.98 -26.20 -3.24
CA ASP A 150 -2.85 -26.24 -4.18
C ASP A 150 -3.28 -26.22 -5.65
N ARG A 151 -4.38 -26.92 -5.98
CA ARG A 151 -4.95 -26.90 -7.34
C ARG A 151 -5.41 -25.51 -7.77
N VAL A 152 -5.92 -24.71 -6.83
CA VAL A 152 -6.34 -23.33 -7.10
C VAL A 152 -5.13 -22.42 -7.18
N ALA A 153 -4.18 -22.56 -6.25
CA ALA A 153 -2.91 -21.83 -6.27
C ALA A 153 -2.18 -22.00 -7.60
N LEU A 154 -2.06 -23.24 -8.09
CA LEU A 154 -1.41 -23.57 -9.35
C LEU A 154 -2.04 -22.86 -10.56
N LYS A 155 -3.36 -22.74 -10.60
CA LYS A 155 -4.06 -22.01 -11.67
C LYS A 155 -3.65 -20.54 -11.69
N HIS A 156 -3.55 -19.92 -10.51
CA HIS A 156 -3.16 -18.51 -10.39
C HIS A 156 -1.67 -18.30 -10.72
N TYR A 157 -0.75 -19.17 -10.26
CA TYR A 157 0.66 -19.07 -10.66
C TYR A 157 0.86 -19.21 -12.17
N ARG A 158 0.17 -20.16 -12.82
CA ARG A 158 0.23 -20.31 -14.28
C ARG A 158 -0.26 -19.06 -14.99
N LYS A 159 -1.39 -18.49 -14.55
CA LYS A 159 -1.92 -17.25 -15.11
C LYS A 159 -0.96 -16.08 -14.89
N ALA A 160 -0.31 -15.98 -13.74
CA ALA A 160 0.71 -14.96 -13.48
C ALA A 160 1.93 -15.08 -14.44
N GLY A 161 2.44 -16.30 -14.65
CA GLY A 161 3.58 -16.53 -15.55
C GLY A 161 3.25 -16.23 -17.02
N LEU A 162 2.01 -16.45 -17.45
CA LEU A 162 1.57 -16.04 -18.79
C LEU A 162 1.46 -14.52 -18.96
N LEU A 163 1.36 -13.76 -17.87
CA LEU A 163 1.09 -12.32 -17.86
C LEU A 163 2.33 -11.46 -17.58
N GLY A 164 3.47 -12.04 -17.20
CA GLY A 164 4.71 -11.28 -16.98
C GLY A 164 5.95 -12.16 -16.86
N ASP A 165 7.13 -11.53 -16.86
CA ASP A 165 8.45 -12.19 -16.88
C ASP A 165 8.86 -12.88 -15.55
N TYR A 166 7.91 -13.44 -14.82
CA TYR A 166 8.11 -14.11 -13.53
C TYR A 166 8.53 -15.59 -13.66
N ASP A 167 8.96 -16.01 -14.85
CA ASP A 167 9.04 -17.42 -15.24
C ASP A 167 9.88 -18.29 -14.30
N ALA A 168 11.07 -17.86 -13.86
CA ALA A 168 11.96 -18.73 -13.08
C ALA A 168 11.44 -19.05 -11.66
N GLU A 169 10.93 -18.05 -10.94
CA GLU A 169 10.39 -18.24 -9.58
C GLU A 169 9.06 -18.99 -9.63
N LEU A 170 8.20 -18.64 -10.58
CA LEU A 170 6.89 -19.28 -10.73
C LEU A 170 7.01 -20.73 -11.20
N VAL A 171 7.92 -21.05 -12.14
CA VAL A 171 8.19 -22.44 -12.53
C VAL A 171 8.63 -23.28 -11.33
N THR A 172 9.43 -22.70 -10.43
CA THR A 172 9.84 -23.38 -9.19
C THR A 172 8.63 -23.64 -8.28
N LYS A 173 7.84 -22.60 -7.97
CA LYS A 173 6.62 -22.74 -7.16
C LYS A 173 5.62 -23.75 -7.75
N VAL A 174 5.46 -23.75 -9.08
CA VAL A 174 4.61 -24.68 -9.82
C VAL A 174 5.12 -26.12 -9.69
N ARG A 175 6.44 -26.34 -9.81
CA ARG A 175 7.04 -27.66 -9.73
C ARG A 175 6.90 -28.25 -8.32
N ASP A 176 7.13 -27.45 -7.29
CA ASP A 176 7.06 -27.89 -5.90
C ASP A 176 5.64 -28.34 -5.51
N LEU A 177 4.62 -27.68 -6.05
CA LEU A 177 3.21 -28.08 -5.87
C LEU A 177 2.79 -29.34 -6.67
N HIS A 178 3.55 -29.76 -7.69
CA HIS A 178 3.28 -31.02 -8.41
C HIS A 178 3.96 -32.23 -7.77
N SER A 179 4.94 -32.02 -6.88
CA SER A 179 5.68 -33.10 -6.21
C SER A 179 5.02 -33.63 -4.91
N LEU A 180 3.84 -33.12 -4.55
CA LEU A 180 3.01 -33.55 -3.41
C LEU A 180 1.85 -34.43 -3.88
#